data_AF-A0A0M4GWX3-F1
#
_entry.id   AF-A0A0M4GWX3-F1
#
_cell.length_a   1.000
_cell.length_b   1.000
_cell.length_c   1.000
_cell.angle_alpha   90.00
_cell.angle_beta   90.00
_cell.angle_gamma   90.00
#
_symmetry.space_group_name_H-M   'P 1'
#
loop_
_entity.id
_entity.type
_entity.pdbx_description
1 polymer ?
#
loop_
_entity_poly.entity_id
_entity_poly.type
_entity_poly.pdbx_seq_one_letter_code
_entity_poly.pdbx_strand_id
1 'polypeptide(L)'
;MQLQKARFPLGTHLIVKHFGYSHHGIYAGRGRVIHYSGFAHLFKKRPIEMTSLEKFSADKTVIVQKYQHPKFTGRKVVRRMRSRMKENNYHLIMNNCEHLCTWAITGLESSPQVIRMMNRLTTLGYVSSIMSYMNSMLLAITTTCFALVLYIKKKLRDKAKHRLKHYRFMRNPIEQPNNTVTKPDITDHKTL
;
A
#
# COMPACT_ATOMS: atom_id res chain seq x y z
N MET A 1 -30.43 -9.94 2.50
CA MET A 1 -30.81 -8.98 3.56
C MET A 1 -31.24 -7.69 2.88
N GLN A 2 -32.54 -7.38 2.84
CA GLN A 2 -33.05 -6.16 2.20
C GLN A 2 -32.62 -4.94 3.03
N LEU A 3 -31.71 -4.12 2.50
CA LEU A 3 -31.43 -2.80 3.08
C LEU A 3 -32.75 -2.02 3.13
N GLN A 4 -33.21 -1.70 4.34
CA GLN A 4 -34.29 -0.74 4.52
C GLN A 4 -33.99 0.48 3.66
N LYS A 5 -34.90 0.78 2.74
CA LYS A 5 -34.78 1.88 1.79
C LYS A 5 -34.92 3.19 2.58
N ALA A 6 -33.86 3.61 3.28
CA ALA A 6 -33.82 4.87 3.99
C ALA A 6 -34.15 5.98 2.98
N ARG A 7 -35.33 6.57 3.11
CA ARG A 7 -35.79 7.63 2.21
C ARG A 7 -35.13 8.93 2.64
N PHE A 8 -33.93 9.18 2.14
CA PHE A 8 -33.29 10.47 2.32
C PHE A 8 -34.12 11.57 1.64
N PRO A 9 -34.35 12.71 2.30
CA PRO A 9 -34.89 13.89 1.64
C PRO A 9 -33.99 14.35 0.50
N LEU A 10 -34.58 15.02 -0.50
CA LEU A 10 -33.79 15.58 -1.59
C LEU A 10 -32.78 16.61 -1.06
N GLY A 11 -31.57 16.62 -1.59
CA GLY A 11 -30.53 17.56 -1.17
C GLY A 11 -29.83 17.20 0.14
N THR A 12 -30.15 16.05 0.75
CA THR A 12 -29.47 15.58 1.96
C THR A 12 -28.00 15.29 1.69
N HIS A 13 -27.12 15.78 2.57
CA HIS A 13 -25.70 15.44 2.57
C HIS A 13 -25.47 14.09 3.25
N LEU A 14 -24.98 13.16 2.46
CA LEU A 14 -24.67 11.78 2.83
C LEU A 14 -23.16 11.62 2.98
N ILE A 15 -22.76 10.89 4.02
CA ILE A 15 -21.37 10.57 4.35
C ILE A 15 -21.24 9.06 4.48
N VAL A 16 -20.21 8.49 3.86
CA VAL A 16 -19.83 7.08 4.01
C VAL A 16 -18.39 7.03 4.52
N LYS A 17 -18.14 6.31 5.61
CA LYS A 17 -16.78 6.20 6.18
C LYS A 17 -15.99 5.08 5.50
N HIS A 18 -14.78 5.40 5.02
CA HIS A 18 -13.78 4.46 4.55
C HIS A 18 -12.57 4.47 5.47
N PHE A 19 -11.70 3.47 5.32
CA PHE A 19 -10.45 3.45 6.05
C PHE A 19 -9.54 4.57 5.51
N GLY A 20 -9.24 5.55 6.37
CA GLY A 20 -8.41 6.70 6.04
C GLY A 20 -9.11 7.87 5.35
N TYR A 21 -10.42 7.80 5.06
CA TYR A 21 -11.17 8.93 4.48
C TYR A 21 -12.70 8.82 4.62
N SER A 22 -13.42 9.93 4.46
CA SER A 22 -14.89 9.96 4.34
C SER A 22 -15.33 10.34 2.93
N HIS A 23 -16.31 9.64 2.38
CA HIS A 23 -16.87 9.89 1.07
C HIS A 23 -18.17 10.68 1.20
N HIS A 24 -18.26 11.83 0.52
CA HIS A 24 -19.36 12.78 0.67
C HIS A 24 -20.17 12.91 -0.62
N GLY A 25 -21.49 13.00 -0.50
CA GLY A 25 -22.39 13.18 -1.64
C GLY A 25 -23.72 13.82 -1.26
N ILE A 26 -24.44 14.32 -2.26
CA ILE A 26 -25.79 14.88 -2.11
C ILE A 26 -26.82 13.94 -2.72
N TYR A 27 -27.84 13.58 -1.94
CA TYR A 27 -28.96 12.80 -2.45
C TYR A 27 -29.78 13.57 -3.49
N ALA A 28 -29.84 13.05 -4.71
CA ALA A 28 -30.51 13.66 -5.85
C ALA A 28 -31.89 13.06 -6.15
N GLY A 29 -32.39 12.18 -5.28
CA GLY A 29 -33.70 11.55 -5.42
C GLY A 29 -33.69 10.30 -6.29
N ARG A 30 -34.73 9.46 -6.13
CA ARG A 30 -34.89 8.19 -6.85
C ARG A 30 -33.69 7.25 -6.68
N GLY A 31 -33.13 7.17 -5.47
CA GLY A 31 -31.99 6.31 -5.18
C GLY A 31 -30.69 6.77 -5.84
N ARG A 32 -30.55 8.05 -6.21
CA ARG A 32 -29.34 8.59 -6.84
C ARG A 32 -28.63 9.60 -5.95
N VAL A 33 -27.30 9.64 -6.06
CA VAL A 33 -26.42 10.54 -5.32
C VAL A 33 -25.49 11.25 -6.30
N ILE A 34 -25.33 12.57 -6.16
CA ILE A 34 -24.30 13.33 -6.88
C ILE A 34 -23.10 13.46 -5.94
N HIS A 35 -21.94 13.03 -6.39
CA HIS A 35 -20.70 13.08 -5.61
C HIS A 35 -19.50 13.19 -6.53
N TYR A 36 -18.35 13.51 -5.96
CA TYR A 36 -17.09 13.31 -6.68
C TYR A 36 -16.76 11.82 -6.77
N SER A 37 -16.28 11.36 -7.91
CA SER A 37 -16.06 9.94 -8.25
C SER A 37 -14.89 9.25 -7.52
N GLY A 38 -14.21 9.92 -6.60
CA GLY A 38 -13.16 9.33 -5.74
C GLY A 38 -11.92 8.82 -6.50
N PHE A 39 -11.18 7.90 -5.87
CA PHE A 39 -9.94 7.29 -6.41
C PHE A 39 -10.13 6.41 -7.66
N ALA A 40 -11.37 6.09 -8.05
CA ALA A 40 -11.68 5.23 -9.21
C ALA A 40 -11.42 5.91 -10.57
N HIS A 41 -10.67 7.01 -10.57
CA HIS A 41 -10.70 8.01 -11.63
C HIS A 41 -9.34 8.34 -12.25
N LEU A 42 -8.29 7.54 -12.00
CA LEU A 42 -7.03 7.65 -12.76
C LEU A 42 -7.26 7.59 -14.29
N PHE A 43 -8.43 7.15 -14.77
CA PHE A 43 -8.75 6.95 -16.18
C PHE A 43 -10.00 7.68 -16.71
N LYS A 44 -10.61 8.64 -15.99
CA LYS A 44 -11.88 9.27 -16.43
C LYS A 44 -11.82 10.80 -16.49
N LYS A 45 -12.57 11.39 -17.44
CA LYS A 45 -12.58 12.84 -17.78
C LYS A 45 -13.51 13.74 -16.94
N ARG A 46 -14.42 13.19 -16.11
CA ARG A 46 -15.43 13.97 -15.35
C ARG A 46 -15.48 13.61 -13.86
N PRO A 47 -14.90 14.43 -12.98
CA PRO A 47 -14.70 14.05 -11.58
C PRO A 47 -15.97 14.13 -10.72
N ILE A 48 -17.03 14.81 -11.16
CA ILE A 48 -18.33 14.82 -10.48
C ILE A 48 -19.32 13.96 -11.27
N GLU A 49 -19.89 12.96 -10.63
CA GLU A 49 -20.82 12.00 -11.24
C GLU A 49 -22.10 11.83 -10.42
N MET A 50 -23.09 11.20 -11.05
CA MET A 50 -24.32 10.78 -10.40
C MET A 50 -24.41 9.26 -10.46
N THR A 51 -24.45 8.62 -9.30
CA THR A 51 -24.50 7.15 -9.17
C THR A 51 -25.73 6.70 -8.38
N SER A 52 -25.98 5.40 -8.33
CA SER A 52 -26.95 4.84 -7.40
C SER A 52 -26.46 5.00 -5.95
N LEU A 53 -27.40 5.09 -5.02
CA LEU A 53 -27.13 5.12 -3.59
C LEU A 53 -26.36 3.88 -3.14
N GLU A 54 -26.68 2.71 -3.70
CA GLU A 54 -25.99 1.44 -3.46
C GLU A 54 -24.52 1.52 -3.88
N LYS A 55 -24.24 2.06 -5.08
CA LYS A 55 -22.86 2.24 -5.55
C LYS A 55 -22.11 3.27 -4.71
N PHE A 56 -22.78 4.32 -4.28
CA PHE A 56 -22.21 5.35 -3.41
C PHE A 56 -21.88 4.80 -2.02
N SER A 57 -22.75 3.97 -1.44
CA SER A 57 -22.56 3.41 -0.11
C SER A 57 -21.56 2.27 -0.07
N ALA A 58 -21.41 1.52 -1.18
CA ALA A 58 -20.56 0.32 -1.25
C ALA A 58 -20.84 -0.63 -0.07
N ASP A 59 -22.13 -0.88 0.19
CA ASP A 59 -22.66 -1.69 1.30
C ASP A 59 -22.32 -1.20 2.72
N LYS A 60 -21.81 0.02 2.86
CA LYS A 60 -21.51 0.64 4.16
C LYS A 60 -22.65 1.51 4.67
N THR A 61 -22.63 1.77 5.98
CA THR A 61 -23.57 2.67 6.64
C THR A 61 -23.46 4.10 6.10
N VAL A 62 -24.60 4.65 5.70
CA VAL A 62 -24.73 6.04 5.26
C VAL A 62 -25.12 6.92 6.44
N ILE A 63 -24.30 7.94 6.72
CA ILE A 63 -24.50 8.93 7.78
C ILE A 63 -25.06 10.21 7.14
N VAL A 64 -26.01 10.86 7.80
CA VAL A 64 -26.56 12.16 7.35
C VAL A 64 -25.85 13.30 8.07
N GLN A 65 -25.24 14.20 7.31
CA GLN A 65 -24.69 15.44 7.86
C GLN A 65 -25.79 16.48 8.06
N LYS A 66 -25.91 16.98 9.29
CA LYS A 66 -26.84 18.07 9.64
C LYS A 66 -26.11 19.41 9.60
N TYR A 67 -26.86 20.46 9.23
CA TYR A 67 -26.41 21.85 9.20
C TYR A 67 -27.39 22.68 10.04
N GLN A 68 -26.88 23.53 10.93
CA GLN A 68 -27.72 24.38 11.79
C GLN A 68 -28.45 25.46 10.96
N HIS A 69 -27.74 26.10 10.02
CA HIS A 69 -28.26 27.19 9.20
C HIS A 69 -27.99 26.96 7.71
N PRO A 70 -28.65 25.98 7.05
CA PRO A 70 -28.46 25.74 5.62
C PRO A 70 -29.06 26.89 4.80
N LYS A 71 -28.27 27.51 3.93
CA LYS A 71 -28.73 28.55 2.99
C LYS A 71 -29.63 27.97 1.89
N PHE A 72 -29.37 26.73 1.48
CA PHE A 72 -30.09 26.02 0.45
C PHE A 72 -30.51 24.64 0.92
N THR A 73 -31.70 24.19 0.53
CA THR A 73 -32.25 22.87 0.85
C THR A 73 -32.91 22.23 -0.39
N GLY A 74 -33.18 20.93 -0.34
CA GLY A 74 -34.01 20.27 -1.34
C GLY A 74 -33.47 20.37 -2.76
N ARG A 75 -34.35 20.78 -3.68
CA ARG A 75 -34.04 20.91 -5.12
C ARG A 75 -32.97 21.98 -5.39
N LYS A 76 -32.86 23.01 -4.55
CA LYS A 76 -31.87 24.09 -4.72
C LYS A 76 -30.45 23.54 -4.56
N VAL A 77 -30.21 22.68 -3.56
CA VAL A 77 -28.91 22.00 -3.37
C VAL A 77 -28.58 21.13 -4.57
N VAL A 78 -29.53 20.33 -5.06
CA VAL A 78 -29.32 19.47 -6.23
C VAL A 78 -29.00 20.29 -7.49
N ARG A 79 -29.68 21.42 -7.71
CA ARG A 79 -29.35 22.34 -8.83
C ARG A 79 -27.93 22.87 -8.73
N ARG A 80 -27.48 23.25 -7.53
CA ARG A 80 -26.11 23.73 -7.29
C ARG A 80 -25.09 22.63 -7.55
N MET A 81 -25.30 21.42 -7.07
CA MET A 81 -24.44 20.27 -7.40
C MET A 81 -24.34 20.05 -8.92
N ARG A 82 -25.47 20.14 -9.63
CA ARG A 82 -25.51 19.99 -11.10
C ARG A 82 -24.77 21.10 -11.84
N SER A 83 -24.75 22.33 -11.32
CA SER A 83 -24.05 23.43 -12.00
C SER A 83 -22.53 23.22 -12.03
N ARG A 84 -21.99 22.44 -11.10
CA ARG A 84 -20.57 22.10 -11.03
C ARG A 84 -20.18 20.79 -11.72
N MET A 85 -21.13 20.03 -12.26
CA MET A 85 -20.84 18.72 -12.90
C MET A 85 -19.87 18.77 -14.09
N LYS A 86 -19.64 19.97 -14.67
CA LYS A 86 -18.69 20.17 -15.76
C LYS A 86 -17.31 20.65 -15.29
N GLU A 87 -17.13 20.91 -13.99
CA GLU A 87 -15.83 21.29 -13.43
C GLU A 87 -14.85 20.12 -13.51
N ASN A 88 -13.60 20.40 -13.87
CA ASN A 88 -12.56 19.39 -14.12
C ASN A 88 -11.35 19.52 -13.17
N ASN A 89 -11.56 20.05 -11.97
CA ASN A 89 -10.47 20.24 -11.00
C ASN A 89 -10.17 18.93 -10.26
N TYR A 90 -8.99 18.37 -10.52
CA TYR A 90 -8.64 16.98 -10.23
C TYR A 90 -7.88 16.75 -8.90
N HIS A 91 -7.29 17.79 -8.29
CA HIS A 91 -6.07 17.49 -7.55
C HIS A 91 -6.21 16.92 -6.12
N LEU A 92 -7.35 17.00 -5.40
CA LEU A 92 -7.60 16.21 -4.16
C LEU A 92 -9.06 16.00 -3.80
N ILE A 93 -9.55 14.81 -4.09
CA ILE A 93 -10.99 14.58 -4.09
C ILE A 93 -11.59 14.53 -2.68
N MET A 94 -10.93 14.02 -1.64
CA MET A 94 -11.62 13.75 -0.36
C MET A 94 -12.15 15.02 0.32
N ASN A 95 -11.29 16.00 0.54
CA ASN A 95 -11.72 17.28 1.10
C ASN A 95 -12.57 18.07 0.09
N ASN A 96 -12.33 17.90 -1.22
CA ASN A 96 -13.17 18.52 -2.25
C ASN A 96 -14.60 17.95 -2.28
N CYS A 97 -14.83 16.68 -1.93
CA CYS A 97 -16.16 16.09 -1.81
C CYS A 97 -16.95 16.79 -0.72
N GLU A 98 -16.32 16.97 0.44
CA GLU A 98 -16.91 17.68 1.58
C GLU A 98 -17.17 19.15 1.23
N HIS A 99 -16.18 19.84 0.69
CA HIS A 99 -16.29 21.25 0.28
C HIS A 99 -17.39 21.47 -0.76
N LEU A 100 -17.52 20.57 -1.75
CA LEU A 100 -18.59 20.66 -2.74
C LEU A 100 -19.98 20.51 -2.10
N CYS A 101 -20.15 19.52 -1.22
CA CYS A 101 -21.44 19.30 -0.54
C CYS A 101 -21.77 20.49 0.39
N THR A 102 -20.78 20.96 1.16
CA THR A 102 -20.91 22.12 2.05
C THR A 102 -21.21 23.39 1.26
N TRP A 103 -20.53 23.65 0.15
CA TRP A 103 -20.83 24.77 -0.73
C TRP A 103 -22.25 24.68 -1.30
N ALA A 104 -22.70 23.49 -1.71
CA ALA A 104 -24.02 23.32 -2.29
C ALA A 104 -25.13 23.67 -1.28
N ILE A 105 -24.89 23.44 0.01
CA ILE A 105 -25.85 23.70 1.10
C ILE A 105 -25.71 25.10 1.69
N THR A 106 -24.50 25.56 1.96
CA THR A 106 -24.25 26.82 2.70
C THR A 106 -24.04 28.01 1.77
N GLY A 107 -23.63 27.77 0.52
CA GLY A 107 -23.22 28.84 -0.38
C GLY A 107 -21.83 29.39 -0.13
N LEU A 108 -21.11 28.90 0.88
CA LEU A 108 -19.75 29.34 1.17
C LEU A 108 -18.80 28.72 0.15
N GLU A 109 -18.13 29.57 -0.63
CA GLU A 109 -17.09 29.13 -1.56
C GLU A 109 -15.87 28.69 -0.76
N SER A 110 -15.31 27.54 -1.14
CA SER A 110 -14.03 27.11 -0.62
C SER A 110 -12.93 27.86 -1.36
N SER A 111 -12.04 28.53 -0.63
CA SER A 111 -10.98 29.35 -1.24
C SER A 111 -10.13 28.52 -2.20
N PRO A 112 -10.01 28.91 -3.48
CA PRO A 112 -9.19 28.19 -4.45
C PRO A 112 -7.72 28.05 -4.02
N GLN A 113 -7.19 29.01 -3.26
CA GLN A 113 -5.85 28.99 -2.71
C GLN A 113 -5.67 27.84 -1.72
N VAL A 114 -6.62 27.66 -0.80
CA VAL A 114 -6.61 26.59 0.21
C VAL A 114 -6.67 25.23 -0.46
N ILE A 115 -7.57 25.07 -1.44
CA ILE A 115 -7.67 23.83 -2.23
C ILE A 115 -6.34 23.55 -2.96
N ARG A 116 -5.77 24.55 -3.64
CA ARG A 116 -4.46 24.39 -4.33
C ARG A 116 -3.33 24.05 -3.37
N MET A 117 -3.31 24.64 -2.17
CA MET A 117 -2.29 24.36 -1.17
C MET A 117 -2.39 22.92 -0.67
N MET A 118 -3.60 22.48 -0.29
CA MET A 118 -3.85 21.10 0.11
C MET A 118 -3.39 20.14 -0.98
N ASN A 119 -3.74 20.44 -2.24
CA ASN A 119 -3.33 19.66 -3.42
C ASN A 119 -1.83 19.46 -3.54
N ARG A 120 -1.06 20.53 -3.33
CA ARG A 120 0.41 20.46 -3.33
C ARG A 120 0.90 19.58 -2.18
N LEU A 121 0.39 19.79 -0.97
CA LEU A 121 0.82 19.03 0.21
C LEU A 121 0.59 17.53 0.04
N THR A 122 -0.57 17.13 -0.46
CA THR A 122 -0.87 15.70 -0.64
C THR A 122 -0.11 15.09 -1.81
N THR A 123 0.09 15.83 -2.91
CA THR A 123 0.94 15.38 -4.03
C THR A 123 2.37 15.13 -3.56
N LEU A 124 2.93 16.07 -2.79
CA LEU A 124 4.26 15.94 -2.21
C LEU A 124 4.34 14.75 -1.25
N GLY A 125 3.34 14.58 -0.37
CA GLY A 125 3.27 13.43 0.53
C GLY A 125 3.22 12.09 -0.21
N TYR A 126 2.44 12.00 -1.28
CA TYR A 126 2.33 10.78 -2.09
C TYR A 126 3.63 10.45 -2.83
N VAL A 127 4.23 11.43 -3.51
CA VAL A 127 5.51 11.27 -4.21
C VAL A 127 6.61 10.90 -3.22
N SER A 128 6.67 11.58 -2.07
CA SER A 128 7.63 11.28 -0.99
C SER A 128 7.46 9.85 -0.47
N SER A 129 6.23 9.39 -0.28
CA SER A 129 5.93 8.03 0.19
C SER A 129 6.40 6.97 -0.82
N ILE A 130 6.12 7.16 -2.11
CA ILE A 130 6.58 6.25 -3.17
C ILE A 130 8.11 6.23 -3.23
N MET A 131 8.75 7.40 -3.23
CA MET A 131 10.21 7.48 -3.27
C MET A 131 10.85 6.80 -2.06
N SER A 132 10.29 7.00 -0.86
CA SER A 132 10.75 6.35 0.37
C SER A 132 10.62 4.82 0.29
N TYR A 133 9.48 4.32 -0.19
CA TYR A 133 9.25 2.89 -0.40
C TYR A 133 10.18 2.29 -1.45
N MET A 134 10.38 2.96 -2.58
CA MET A 134 11.30 2.48 -3.62
C MET A 134 12.74 2.45 -3.13
N ASN A 135 13.16 3.47 -2.38
CA ASN A 135 14.50 3.52 -1.80
C ASN A 135 14.71 2.40 -0.77
N SER A 136 13.71 2.11 0.07
CA SER A 136 13.81 1.00 1.03
C SER A 136 13.86 -0.37 0.35
N MET A 137 13.11 -0.56 -0.75
CA MET A 137 13.18 -1.75 -1.59
C MET A 137 14.56 -1.92 -2.25
N LEU A 138 15.13 -0.85 -2.82
CA LEU A 138 16.48 -0.86 -3.39
C LEU A 138 17.54 -1.22 -2.35
N LEU A 139 17.44 -0.66 -1.14
CA LEU A 139 18.36 -0.96 -0.05
C LEU A 139 18.25 -2.42 0.40
N ALA A 140 17.03 -2.96 0.50
CA ALA A 140 16.80 -4.37 0.83
C ALA A 140 17.41 -5.31 -0.24
N ILE A 141 17.23 -5.00 -1.53
CA ILE A 141 17.78 -5.81 -2.63
C ILE A 141 19.32 -5.74 -2.63
N THR A 142 19.89 -4.56 -2.51
CA THR A 142 21.36 -4.39 -2.52
C THR A 142 22.03 -5.07 -1.32
N THR A 143 21.47 -4.92 -0.12
CA THR A 143 22.00 -5.56 1.10
C THR A 143 21.89 -7.08 1.05
N THR A 144 20.78 -7.62 0.56
CA THR A 144 20.60 -9.08 0.41
C THR A 144 21.54 -9.66 -0.66
N CYS A 145 21.70 -9.00 -1.80
CA CYS A 145 22.68 -9.38 -2.82
C CYS A 145 24.12 -9.37 -2.28
N PHE A 146 24.50 -8.31 -1.57
CA PHE A 146 25.84 -8.21 -0.98
C PHE A 146 26.08 -9.30 0.08
N ALA A 147 25.11 -9.54 0.96
CA ALA A 147 25.18 -10.62 1.96
C ALA A 147 25.31 -12.00 1.30
N LEU A 148 24.58 -12.25 0.21
CA LEU A 148 24.67 -13.49 -0.56
C LEU A 148 26.06 -13.69 -1.15
N VAL A 149 26.66 -12.66 -1.75
CA VAL A 149 28.04 -12.72 -2.28
C VAL A 149 29.04 -13.02 -1.17
N LEU A 150 28.93 -12.38 -0.02
CA LEU A 150 29.79 -12.64 1.14
C LEU A 150 29.61 -14.08 1.66
N TYR A 151 28.37 -14.57 1.71
CA TYR A 151 28.07 -15.94 2.11
C TYR A 151 28.67 -16.97 1.15
N ILE A 152 28.53 -16.77 -0.17
CA ILE A 152 29.15 -17.62 -1.19
C ILE A 152 30.68 -17.61 -1.02
N LYS A 153 31.29 -16.43 -0.90
CA LYS A 153 32.74 -16.29 -0.66
C LYS A 153 33.21 -17.01 0.60
N LYS A 154 32.45 -16.91 1.70
CA LYS A 154 32.74 -17.61 2.97
C LYS A 154 32.66 -19.13 2.78
N LYS A 155 31.57 -19.62 2.20
CA LYS A 155 31.35 -21.06 1.93
C LYS A 155 32.41 -21.67 1.01
N LEU A 156 32.84 -20.92 -0.01
CA LEU A 156 33.95 -21.35 -0.89
C LEU A 156 35.29 -21.40 -0.14
N ARG A 157 35.58 -20.41 0.72
CA ARG A 157 36.79 -20.42 1.57
C ARG A 157 36.80 -21.58 2.56
N ASP A 158 35.68 -21.87 3.21
CA ASP A 158 35.57 -22.98 4.17
C ASP A 158 35.74 -24.33 3.47
N LYS A 159 35.14 -24.52 2.29
CA LYS A 159 35.39 -25.71 1.44
C LYS A 159 36.86 -25.83 1.05
N ALA A 160 37.54 -24.73 0.69
CA ALA A 160 38.96 -24.75 0.34
C ALA A 160 39.84 -25.12 1.54
N LYS A 161 39.56 -24.57 2.74
CA LYS A 161 40.27 -24.93 3.98
C LYS A 161 40.10 -26.41 4.34
N HIS A 162 38.89 -26.96 4.19
CA HIS A 162 38.63 -28.38 4.45
C HIS A 162 39.42 -29.28 3.49
N ARG A 163 39.43 -28.96 2.19
CA ARG A 163 40.25 -29.67 1.19
C ARG A 163 41.75 -29.58 1.49
N LEU A 164 42.23 -28.40 1.90
CA LEU A 164 43.64 -28.22 2.27
C LEU A 164 44.03 -29.04 3.50
N LYS A 165 43.17 -29.09 4.54
CA LYS A 165 43.37 -29.95 5.71
C LYS A 165 43.43 -31.43 5.31
N HIS A 166 42.51 -31.88 4.47
CA HIS A 166 42.49 -33.26 3.96
C HIS A 166 43.76 -33.60 3.16
N TYR A 167 44.18 -32.71 2.25
CA TYR A 167 45.43 -32.87 1.50
C TYR A 167 46.67 -32.90 2.42
N ARG A 168 46.72 -32.03 3.44
CA ARG A 168 47.82 -32.00 4.43
C ARG A 168 47.85 -33.27 5.29
N PHE A 169 46.69 -33.79 5.69
CA PHE A 169 46.58 -35.08 6.39
C PHE A 169 47.07 -36.24 5.52
N MET A 170 46.67 -36.27 4.24
CA MET A 170 47.13 -37.28 3.27
C MET A 170 48.61 -37.15 2.89
N ARG A 171 49.23 -35.97 3.04
CA ARG A 171 50.66 -35.72 2.75
C ARG A 171 51.58 -35.98 3.95
N ASN A 172 51.08 -35.86 5.18
CA ASN A 172 51.81 -36.17 6.41
C ASN A 172 51.64 -37.60 6.99
N PRO A 173 51.53 -38.72 6.21
CA PRO A 173 51.71 -40.06 6.77
C PRO A 173 53.18 -40.53 6.85
N ILE A 174 54.15 -39.77 6.33
CA ILE A 174 55.53 -40.26 6.09
C ILE A 174 56.51 -39.93 7.24
N GLU A 175 56.08 -39.22 8.29
CA GLU A 175 56.90 -38.98 9.50
C GLU A 175 56.28 -39.69 10.71
N GLN A 176 56.30 -41.02 10.72
CA GLN A 176 56.13 -41.83 11.94
C GLN A 176 57.47 -42.55 12.17
N PRO A 177 58.11 -42.45 13.36
CA PRO A 177 59.42 -43.04 13.60
C PRO A 177 59.30 -44.57 13.62
N ASN A 178 60.23 -45.23 12.91
CA ASN A 178 60.36 -46.68 12.80
C ASN A 178 60.31 -47.39 14.16
N ASN A 179 59.23 -48.11 14.44
CA ASN A 179 59.19 -49.10 15.53
C ASN A 179 59.32 -50.52 14.94
N THR A 180 60.53 -51.06 15.12
CA THR A 180 60.88 -52.47 15.39
C THR A 180 59.96 -53.58 14.84
N VAL A 181 60.45 -54.27 13.81
CA VAL A 181 60.00 -55.62 13.44
C VAL A 181 60.70 -56.64 14.35
N THR A 182 59.96 -57.26 15.27
CA THR A 182 60.37 -58.50 15.92
C THR A 182 59.97 -59.70 15.05
N LYS A 183 60.95 -60.53 14.70
CA LYS A 183 60.83 -61.77 13.93
C LYS A 183 60.37 -62.90 14.87
N PRO A 184 59.43 -63.79 14.51
CA PRO A 184 59.13 -64.95 15.34
C PRO A 184 60.20 -66.02 15.14
N ASP A 185 60.74 -66.47 16.27
CA ASP A 185 61.64 -67.61 16.45
C ASP A 185 60.84 -68.91 16.30
N ILE A 186 61.30 -69.81 15.44
CA ILE A 186 60.81 -71.19 15.35
C ILE A 186 62.06 -72.07 15.30
N THR A 187 62.42 -72.62 16.45
CA THR A 187 63.38 -73.71 16.61
C THR A 187 62.66 -75.03 16.89
N ASP A 188 63.38 -76.11 16.57
CA ASP A 188 63.15 -77.54 16.84
C ASP A 188 62.33 -78.35 15.82
N HIS A 189 62.78 -79.50 15.30
CA HIS A 189 63.76 -80.48 15.84
C HIS A 189 64.21 -81.52 14.77
N LYS A 190 65.50 -81.98 14.89
CA LYS A 190 66.08 -83.36 14.71
C LYS A 190 65.93 -84.07 13.34
N THR A 191 66.84 -84.90 12.79
CA THR A 191 67.94 -85.81 13.23
C THR A 191 68.69 -86.21 11.94
N LEU A 192 70.03 -86.23 11.84
CA LEU A 192 70.97 -87.34 12.11
C LEU A 192 72.39 -86.81 11.81
#